data_AF-A0AA42NPW7-F1
#
_entry.id   AF-A0AA42NPW7-F1
#
_cell.length_a   1.000
_cell.length_b   1.000
_cell.length_c   1.000
_cell.angle_alpha   90.00
_cell.angle_beta   90.00
_cell.angle_gamma   90.00
#
_symmetry.space_group_name_H-M   'P 1'
#
loop_
_entity.id
_entity.type
_entity.pdbx_description
1 polymer ?
#
loop_
_entity_poly.entity_id
_entity_poly.type
_entity_poly.pdbx_seq_one_letter_code
_entity_poly.pdbx_strand_id
1 'polypeptide(L)'
;MVLTLLGAFSRGPLSSATAVSPNGNLTVEYERFLRNGATFTMVISVRGNPGEMQRIDLSGEMLEGTTIENIQPSPDQVSTHRRTGLSLDIRSDAEGYARVHLSLRADGVGPYRSQVSNGSSKVDLAQFIYP
;
A
#
# COMPACT_ATOMS: atom_id res chain seq x y z
N MET A 1 2.92 11.50 37.39
CA MET A 1 2.42 10.60 36.33
C MET A 1 3.57 10.32 35.39
N VAL A 2 4.10 9.10 35.43
CA VAL A 2 5.25 8.68 34.62
C VAL A 2 4.68 8.14 33.31
N LEU A 3 4.87 8.87 32.20
CA LEU A 3 4.60 8.34 30.86
C LEU A 3 5.68 7.29 30.57
N THR A 4 5.29 6.03 30.67
CA THR A 4 6.10 4.89 30.28
C THR A 4 6.47 4.98 28.79
N LEU A 5 7.78 4.95 28.52
CA LEU A 5 8.43 4.75 27.21
C LEU A 5 8.17 3.33 26.64
N LEU A 6 6.91 2.89 26.58
CA LEU A 6 6.53 1.58 26.07
C LEU A 6 6.10 1.69 24.60
N GLY A 7 7.08 1.48 23.69
CA GLY A 7 6.92 1.46 22.23
C GLY A 7 7.48 2.72 21.58
N ALA A 8 8.65 2.74 20.92
CA ALA A 8 8.96 1.93 19.75
C ALA A 8 7.75 1.78 18.79
N PHE A 9 7.04 2.89 18.52
CA PHE A 9 5.91 2.99 17.60
C PHE A 9 6.28 2.57 16.16
N SER A 10 6.32 1.25 15.91
CA SER A 10 6.41 0.67 14.57
C SER A 10 5.17 -0.14 14.18
N ARG A 11 4.26 -0.46 15.10
CA ARG A 11 3.00 -1.19 14.85
C ARG A 11 1.96 -0.86 15.92
N GLY A 12 1.50 0.39 15.98
CA GLY A 12 0.48 0.82 16.93
C GLY A 12 -0.82 1.21 16.22
N PRO A 13 -1.99 1.10 16.87
CA PRO A 13 -3.29 1.49 16.28
C PRO A 13 -3.36 2.97 15.84
N LEU A 14 -2.38 3.79 16.24
CA LEU A 14 -2.29 5.20 15.88
C LEU A 14 -1.66 5.44 14.50
N SER A 15 -0.88 4.49 13.96
CA SER A 15 -0.22 4.63 12.65
C SER A 15 -1.00 3.94 11.52
N SER A 16 -1.72 2.86 11.82
CA SER A 16 -2.50 2.12 10.84
C SER A 16 -3.67 2.93 10.26
N ALA A 17 -3.89 2.82 8.95
CA ALA A 17 -5.02 3.42 8.26
C ALA A 17 -5.57 2.52 7.15
N THR A 18 -6.87 2.66 6.91
CA THR A 18 -7.57 2.00 5.82
C THR A 18 -8.21 3.07 4.94
N ALA A 19 -7.85 3.08 3.65
CA ALA A 19 -8.49 3.90 2.64
C ALA A 19 -9.40 3.01 1.78
N VAL A 20 -10.65 3.42 1.58
CA VAL A 20 -11.66 2.67 0.82
C VAL A 20 -12.23 3.56 -0.27
N SER A 21 -12.34 3.04 -1.49
CA SER A 21 -12.96 3.77 -2.60
C SER A 21 -14.46 3.97 -2.34
N PRO A 22 -15.11 4.99 -2.93
CA PRO A 22 -16.54 5.25 -2.70
C PRO A 22 -17.48 4.06 -3.00
N ASN A 23 -17.08 3.19 -3.93
CA ASN A 23 -17.83 1.99 -4.30
C ASN A 23 -17.42 0.72 -3.51
N GLY A 24 -16.44 0.80 -2.60
CA GLY A 24 -15.94 -0.32 -1.81
C GLY A 24 -15.12 -1.36 -2.57
N ASN A 25 -14.88 -1.19 -3.87
CA ASN A 25 -14.19 -2.18 -4.71
C ASN A 25 -12.67 -2.09 -4.64
N LEU A 26 -12.12 -1.06 -3.99
CA LEU A 26 -10.70 -0.91 -3.72
C LEU A 26 -10.51 -0.50 -2.26
N THR A 27 -9.74 -1.29 -1.53
CA THR A 27 -9.35 -1.02 -0.15
C THR A 27 -7.84 -1.11 -0.02
N VAL A 28 -7.23 -0.15 0.67
CA VAL A 28 -5.79 -0.13 0.96
C VAL A 28 -5.57 0.03 2.45
N GLU A 29 -4.94 -0.95 3.06
CA GLU A 29 -4.46 -0.92 4.44
C GLU A 29 -2.98 -0.54 4.44
N TYR A 30 -2.61 0.51 5.17
CA TYR A 30 -1.25 1.06 5.17
C TYR A 30 -0.93 1.81 6.47
N GLU A 31 0.34 2.20 6.65
CA GLU A 31 0.79 2.98 7.81
C GLU A 31 0.97 4.46 7.43
N ARG A 32 0.27 5.38 8.12
CA ARG A 32 0.37 6.83 7.90
C ARG A 32 1.64 7.45 8.46
N PHE A 33 2.20 6.83 9.50
CA PHE A 33 3.34 7.34 10.24
C PHE A 33 4.38 6.24 10.37
N LEU A 34 5.57 6.50 9.84
CA LEU A 34 6.68 5.55 9.77
C LEU A 34 7.95 6.20 10.33
N ARG A 35 8.95 5.40 10.67
CA ARG A 35 10.32 5.86 10.90
C ARG A 35 11.21 5.41 9.77
N ASN A 36 12.28 6.15 9.49
CA ASN A 36 13.30 5.71 8.56
C ASN A 36 13.89 4.36 9.02
N GLY A 37 14.06 3.44 8.08
CA GLY A 37 14.45 2.05 8.29
C GLY A 37 13.32 1.11 8.74
N ALA A 38 12.10 1.59 9.01
CA ALA A 38 11.01 0.73 9.45
C ALA A 38 10.48 -0.16 8.32
N THR A 39 10.33 -1.46 8.60
CA THR A 39 9.63 -2.40 7.71
C THR A 39 8.15 -2.47 8.07
N PHE A 40 7.28 -2.37 7.07
CA PHE A 40 5.84 -2.43 7.21
C PHE A 40 5.20 -3.19 6.05
N THR A 41 3.91 -3.50 6.19
CA THR A 41 3.13 -4.17 5.14
C THR A 41 2.01 -3.25 4.67
N MET A 42 1.91 -3.05 3.36
CA MET A 42 0.72 -2.49 2.73
C MET A 42 -0.11 -3.64 2.17
N VAL A 43 -1.43 -3.58 2.37
CA VAL A 43 -2.34 -4.56 1.78
C VAL A 43 -3.35 -3.89 0.88
N ILE A 44 -3.35 -4.26 -0.39
CA ILE A 44 -4.28 -3.76 -1.40
C ILE A 44 -5.28 -4.87 -1.68
N SER A 45 -6.57 -4.58 -1.52
CA SER A 45 -7.67 -5.50 -1.81
C SER A 45 -8.56 -4.90 -2.89
N VAL A 46 -8.82 -5.68 -3.93
CA VAL A 46 -9.69 -5.34 -5.05
C VAL A 46 -10.81 -6.36 -5.16
N ARG A 47 -12.02 -5.88 -5.49
CA ARG A 47 -13.16 -6.73 -5.87
C ARG A 47 -13.45 -6.57 -7.36
N GLY A 48 -13.45 -7.70 -8.07
CA GLY A 48 -13.81 -7.83 -9.47
C GLY A 48 -14.62 -9.12 -9.71
N ASN A 49 -14.57 -9.66 -10.92
CA ASN A 49 -15.21 -10.94 -11.23
C ASN A 49 -14.29 -12.13 -10.92
N PRO A 50 -14.85 -13.32 -10.64
CA PRO A 50 -14.07 -14.53 -10.43
C PRO A 50 -13.07 -14.81 -11.57
N GLY A 51 -11.80 -15.04 -11.22
CA GLY A 51 -10.73 -15.35 -12.18
C GLY A 51 -10.33 -14.20 -13.11
N GLU A 52 -10.94 -13.01 -12.95
CA GLU A 52 -10.63 -11.83 -13.76
C GLU A 52 -9.26 -11.27 -13.40
N MET A 53 -8.54 -10.79 -14.42
CA MET A 53 -7.28 -10.11 -14.24
C MET A 53 -7.50 -8.67 -13.77
N GLN A 54 -7.01 -8.35 -12.57
CA GLN A 54 -7.09 -7.03 -11.97
C GLN A 54 -5.76 -6.31 -12.15
N ARG A 55 -5.82 -5.10 -12.71
CA ARG A 55 -4.69 -4.19 -12.74
C ARG A 55 -4.74 -3.28 -11.53
N ILE A 56 -3.63 -3.19 -10.79
CA ILE A 56 -3.46 -2.30 -9.64
C ILE A 56 -2.31 -1.36 -9.96
N ASP A 57 -2.62 -0.07 -10.05
CA ASP A 57 -1.63 0.98 -10.27
C ASP A 57 -1.37 1.71 -8.96
N LEU A 58 -0.11 1.73 -8.53
CA LEU A 58 0.42 2.57 -7.47
C LEU A 58 1.21 3.72 -8.11
N SER A 59 0.81 4.96 -7.82
CA SER A 59 1.42 6.16 -8.40
C SER A 59 1.65 7.25 -7.34
N GLY A 60 2.50 8.22 -7.67
CA GLY A 60 2.89 9.30 -6.76
C GLY A 60 4.23 9.04 -6.10
N GLU A 61 4.40 9.58 -4.90
CA GLU A 61 5.69 9.77 -4.25
C GLU A 61 6.11 8.62 -3.31
N MET A 62 5.23 7.68 -2.96
CA MET A 62 5.51 6.67 -1.94
C MET A 62 6.74 5.82 -2.29
N LEU A 63 6.89 5.46 -3.57
CA LEU A 63 8.05 4.70 -4.05
C LEU A 63 9.34 5.53 -4.13
N GLU A 64 9.28 6.83 -3.84
CA GLU A 64 10.46 7.68 -3.67
C GLU A 64 10.98 7.65 -2.23
N GLY A 65 10.11 7.34 -1.25
CA GLY A 65 10.45 7.25 0.18
C GLY A 65 10.49 5.83 0.74
N THR A 66 10.13 4.83 -0.07
CA THR A 66 10.04 3.43 0.37
C THR A 66 10.56 2.49 -0.71
N THR A 67 11.22 1.41 -0.28
CA THR A 67 11.63 0.32 -1.16
C THR A 67 10.68 -0.86 -0.97
N ILE A 68 10.23 -1.45 -2.09
CA ILE A 68 9.50 -2.71 -2.07
C ILE A 68 10.50 -3.83 -1.84
N GLU A 69 10.32 -4.58 -0.76
CA GLU A 69 11.13 -5.75 -0.45
C GLU A 69 10.52 -7.02 -1.02
N ASN A 70 9.19 -7.11 -1.04
CA ASN A 70 8.48 -8.31 -1.47
C ASN A 70 7.01 -8.02 -1.86
N ILE A 71 6.46 -8.79 -2.79
CA ILE A 71 5.06 -8.72 -3.24
C ILE A 71 4.46 -10.14 -3.22
N GLN A 72 3.35 -10.32 -2.53
CA GLN A 72 2.65 -11.62 -2.42
C GLN A 72 1.14 -11.47 -2.63
N PRO A 73 0.50 -12.32 -3.45
CA PRO A 73 1.14 -13.32 -4.33
C PRO A 73 2.02 -12.66 -5.39
N SER A 74 2.86 -13.45 -6.05
CA SER A 74 3.66 -12.94 -7.18
C SER A 74 2.71 -12.51 -8.32
N PRO A 75 2.80 -11.25 -8.80
CA PRO A 75 1.96 -10.78 -9.90
C PRO A 75 2.27 -11.50 -11.21
N ASP A 76 1.25 -11.64 -12.07
CA ASP A 76 1.40 -12.20 -13.42
C ASP A 76 2.25 -11.26 -14.29
N GLN A 77 2.10 -9.94 -14.10
CA GLN A 77 2.91 -8.92 -14.76
C GLN A 77 3.20 -7.77 -13.80
N VAL A 78 4.41 -7.23 -13.90
CA VAL A 78 4.86 -6.02 -13.21
C VAL A 78 5.43 -5.05 -14.23
N SER A 79 5.04 -3.77 -14.15
CA SER A 79 5.55 -2.73 -15.06
C SER A 79 5.64 -1.36 -14.39
N THR A 80 6.46 -0.49 -14.96
CA THR A 80 6.56 0.91 -14.53
C THR A 80 5.30 1.68 -14.93
N HIS A 81 4.74 2.45 -13.98
CA HIS A 81 3.58 3.31 -14.19
C HIS A 81 3.94 4.77 -13.89
N ARG A 82 3.67 5.71 -14.81
CA ARG A 82 3.91 7.16 -14.59
C ARG A 82 5.29 7.49 -13.99
N ARG A 83 6.36 7.04 -14.66
CA ARG A 83 7.79 7.28 -14.33
C ARG A 83 8.32 6.54 -13.09
N THR A 84 7.72 6.72 -11.93
CA THR A 84 8.20 6.13 -10.64
C THR A 84 7.19 5.19 -9.99
N GLY A 85 5.97 5.13 -10.51
CA GLY A 85 4.92 4.23 -10.04
C GLY A 85 5.08 2.79 -10.55
N LEU A 86 4.20 1.94 -10.06
CA LEU A 86 4.19 0.50 -10.27
C LEU A 86 2.80 0.06 -10.72
N SER A 87 2.73 -0.79 -11.75
CA SER A 87 1.51 -1.47 -12.15
C SER A 87 1.67 -2.98 -11.92
N LEU A 88 0.67 -3.59 -11.27
CA LEU A 88 0.62 -4.99 -10.92
C LEU A 88 -0.61 -5.63 -11.54
N ASP A 89 -0.42 -6.71 -12.28
CA ASP A 89 -1.51 -7.53 -12.80
C ASP A 89 -1.65 -8.79 -11.94
N ILE A 90 -2.78 -8.92 -11.25
CA ILE A 90 -3.06 -10.01 -10.33
C ILE A 90 -4.44 -10.60 -10.59
N ARG A 91 -4.52 -11.93 -10.63
CA ARG A 91 -5.76 -12.64 -10.88
C ARG A 91 -6.62 -12.67 -9.62
N SER A 92 -7.90 -12.38 -9.78
CA SER A 92 -8.88 -12.57 -8.70
C SER A 92 -9.10 -14.05 -8.44
N ASP A 93 -9.39 -14.40 -7.20
CA ASP A 93 -9.78 -15.75 -6.81
C ASP A 93 -11.17 -16.15 -7.34
N ALA A 94 -11.65 -17.32 -6.93
CA ALA A 94 -12.95 -17.84 -7.32
C ALA A 94 -14.15 -17.02 -6.79
N GLU A 95 -13.92 -16.17 -5.78
CA GLU A 95 -14.92 -15.26 -5.22
C GLU A 95 -14.82 -13.84 -5.80
N GLY A 96 -13.86 -13.59 -6.70
CA GLY A 96 -13.64 -12.29 -7.31
C GLY A 96 -12.80 -11.33 -6.46
N TYR A 97 -12.07 -11.82 -5.47
CA TYR A 97 -11.13 -11.01 -4.69
C TYR A 97 -9.70 -11.13 -5.21
N ALA A 98 -9.02 -10.00 -5.35
CA ALA A 98 -7.56 -9.96 -5.53
C ALA A 98 -6.97 -9.20 -4.34
N ARG A 99 -6.10 -9.87 -3.56
CA ARG A 99 -5.44 -9.27 -2.38
C ARG A 99 -3.93 -9.36 -2.52
N VAL A 100 -3.26 -8.22 -2.36
CA VAL A 100 -1.82 -8.05 -2.56
C VAL A 100 -1.20 -7.54 -1.28
N HIS A 101 -0.19 -8.25 -0.80
CA HIS A 101 0.63 -7.87 0.34
C HIS A 101 1.98 -7.37 -0.17
N LEU A 102 2.28 -6.11 0.07
CA LEU A 102 3.58 -5.50 -0.23
C LEU A 102 4.34 -5.35 1.08
N SER A 103 5.48 -6.01 1.20
CA SER A 103 6.44 -5.73 2.28
C SER A 103 7.34 -4.59 1.82
N LEU A 104 7.42 -3.55 2.63
CA LEU A 104 8.05 -2.28 2.29
C LEU A 104 9.00 -1.88 3.41
N ARG A 105 10.10 -1.22 3.04
CA ARG A 105 10.99 -0.55 3.98
C ARG A 105 10.97 0.95 3.71
N ALA A 106 10.77 1.73 4.77
CA ALA A 106 10.86 3.18 4.72
C ALA A 106 12.32 3.62 4.63
N ASP A 107 12.72 4.28 3.54
CA ASP A 107 14.11 4.71 3.32
C ASP A 107 14.27 6.23 3.22
N GLY A 108 13.15 6.97 3.12
CA GLY A 108 13.13 8.44 3.04
C GLY A 108 12.77 9.14 4.35
N VAL A 109 12.60 10.47 4.28
CA VAL A 109 12.17 11.32 5.41
C VAL A 109 11.23 12.39 4.86
N GLY A 110 10.11 12.63 5.56
CA GLY A 110 9.14 13.67 5.21
C GLY A 110 7.79 13.12 4.74
N PRO A 111 6.93 13.99 4.18
CA PRO A 111 5.62 13.61 3.68
C PRO A 111 5.71 12.97 2.29
N TYR A 112 4.87 11.96 2.06
CA TYR A 112 4.70 11.29 0.77
C TYR A 112 3.22 11.16 0.45
N ARG A 113 2.81 11.60 -0.75
CA ARG A 113 1.44 11.48 -1.24
C ARG A 113 1.38 10.54 -2.44
N SER A 114 0.41 9.65 -2.43
CA SER A 114 0.28 8.62 -3.48
C SER A 114 -1.16 8.28 -3.74
N GLN A 115 -1.38 7.54 -4.81
CA GLN A 115 -2.69 7.05 -5.21
C GLN A 115 -2.57 5.59 -5.63
N VAL A 116 -3.51 4.79 -5.15
CA VAL A 116 -3.73 3.44 -5.66
C VAL A 116 -5.01 3.44 -6.48
N SER A 117 -5.00 2.80 -7.64
CA SER A 117 -6.18 2.66 -8.50
C SER A 117 -6.28 1.27 -9.12
N ASN A 118 -7.49 0.88 -9.47
CA ASN A 118 -7.75 -0.35 -10.23
C ASN A 118 -8.47 -0.06 -11.57
N GLY A 119 -8.21 1.12 -12.16
CA GLY A 119 -8.88 1.62 -13.35
C GLY A 119 -10.29 2.18 -13.12
N SER A 120 -11.15 1.45 -12.38
CA SER A 120 -12.53 1.88 -12.07
C SER A 120 -12.65 2.70 -10.79
N SER A 121 -11.72 2.49 -9.86
CA SER A 121 -11.73 3.03 -8.50
C SER A 121 -10.35 3.56 -8.15
N LYS A 122 -10.29 4.53 -7.25
CA LYS A 122 -9.04 5.10 -6.75
C LYS A 122 -9.15 5.51 -5.29
N VAL A 123 -8.03 5.47 -4.58
CA VAL A 123 -7.88 5.97 -3.22
C VAL A 123 -6.58 6.75 -3.09
N ASP A 124 -6.62 7.86 -2.37
CA ASP A 124 -5.44 8.68 -2.07
C ASP A 124 -4.84 8.26 -0.73
N LEU A 125 -3.51 8.19 -0.68
CA LEU A 125 -2.71 7.79 0.46
C LEU A 125 -1.83 8.97 0.89
N ALA A 126 -1.68 9.14 2.19
CA ALA A 126 -0.77 10.14 2.77
C ALA A 126 0.04 9.51 3.90
N GLN A 127 1.36 9.52 3.73
CA GLN A 127 2.30 9.00 4.71
C GLN A 127 3.30 10.07 5.13
N PHE A 128 3.82 9.95 6.34
CA PHE A 128 4.93 10.75 6.84
C PHE A 128 5.97 9.82 7.46
N ILE A 129 7.22 9.95 7.01
CA ILE A 129 8.36 9.20 7.52
C ILE A 129 9.19 10.13 8.41
N TYR A 130 9.25 9.82 9.70
CA TYR A 130 10.14 10.48 10.66
C TYR A 130 11.60 10.01 10.44
N PRO A 131 12.59 10.85 10.77
CA PRO A 131 13.99 10.43 10.83
C PRO A 131 14.22 9.21 11.74
#